data_AF-A0A8S3E8P0-F1
#
_entry.id   AF-A0A8S3E8P0-F1
#
_cell.length_a   1.000
_cell.length_b   1.000
_cell.length_c   1.000
_cell.angle_alpha   90.00
_cell.angle_beta   90.00
_cell.angle_gamma   90.00
#
_symmetry.space_group_name_H-M   'P 1'
#
loop_
_entity.id
_entity.type
_entity.pdbx_description
1 polymer ?
#
loop_
_entity_poly.entity_id
_entity_poly.type
_entity_poly.pdbx_seq_one_letter_code
_entity_poly.pdbx_strand_id
1 'polypeptide(L)' 'MVVASSREGVPITADDLGVTGALAVLMRDAIKPTLMQTLEGTPILVHAGPFA' A
#
# COMPACT_ATOMS: atom_id res chain seq x y z
N MET A 1 -8.72 -5.20 -4.97
CA MET A 1 -9.37 -3.89 -4.84
C MET A 1 -10.13 -3.61 -6.13
N VAL A 2 -11.43 -3.32 -6.04
CA VAL A 2 -12.23 -2.93 -7.22
C VAL A 2 -11.98 -1.44 -7.48
N VAL A 3 -11.68 -1.10 -8.72
CA VAL A 3 -11.37 0.27 -9.16
C VAL A 3 -12.45 0.86 -10.05
N ALA A 4 -13.27 0.01 -10.68
CA ALA A 4 -14.38 0.43 -11.54
C ALA A 4 -15.42 -0.70 -11.71
N SER A 5 -16.51 -0.37 -12.39
CA SER A 5 -17.47 -1.36 -12.92
C SER A 5 -17.58 -1.19 -14.43
N SER A 6 -17.68 -2.30 -15.16
CA SER A 6 -17.94 -2.29 -16.60
C SER A 6 -19.36 -1.78 -16.92
N ARG A 7 -19.65 -1.55 -18.21
CA ARG A 7 -21.02 -1.19 -18.65
C ARG A 7 -22.06 -2.27 -18.36
N GLU A 8 -21.61 -3.52 -18.20
CA GLU A 8 -22.44 -4.68 -17.84
C GLU A 8 -22.50 -4.87 -16.31
N GLY A 9 -21.90 -3.97 -15.53
CA GLY A 9 -21.86 -4.03 -14.07
C GLY A 9 -20.80 -4.96 -13.50
N VAL A 10 -19.91 -5.52 -14.34
CA VAL A 10 -18.85 -6.43 -13.88
C VAL A 10 -17.78 -5.61 -13.14
N PRO A 11 -17.42 -5.97 -11.89
CA PRO A 11 -16.34 -5.30 -11.17
C PRO A 11 -15.00 -5.46 -11.89
N ILE A 12 -14.25 -4.37 -12.00
CA ILE A 12 -12.90 -4.33 -12.57
C ILE A 12 -11.89 -4.06 -11.45
N THR A 13 -10.83 -4.85 -11.43
CA THR A 13 -9.73 -4.79 -10.46
C THR A 13 -8.45 -4.25 -11.08
N ALA A 14 -7.44 -3.98 -10.26
CA ALA A 14 -6.10 -3.60 -10.76
C ALA A 14 -5.41 -4.73 -11.54
N ASP A 15 -5.75 -6.00 -11.27
CA ASP A 15 -5.22 -7.16 -12.00
C ASP A 15 -5.78 -7.21 -13.43
N ASP A 16 -7.07 -6.90 -13.61
CA ASP A 16 -7.71 -6.84 -14.94
C ASP A 16 -7.07 -5.76 -15.84
N LEU A 17 -6.43 -4.76 -15.23
CA LEU A 17 -5.68 -3.71 -15.93
C LEU A 17 -4.19 -4.06 -16.13
N GLY A 18 -3.71 -5.17 -15.57
CA GLY A 18 -2.32 -5.61 -15.66
C GLY A 18 -1.31 -4.74 -14.89
N VAL A 19 -1.75 -3.88 -13.96
CA VAL A 19 -0.87 -2.90 -13.29
C VAL A 19 -0.39 -3.34 -11.91
N THR A 20 -0.84 -4.48 -11.39
CA THR A 20 -0.52 -4.93 -10.02
C THR A 20 0.99 -5.05 -9.77
N GLY A 21 1.75 -5.58 -10.73
CA GLY A 21 3.20 -5.64 -10.61
C GLY A 21 3.85 -4.26 -10.50
N ALA A 22 3.40 -3.29 -11.30
CA ALA A 22 3.90 -1.92 -11.24
C ALA A 22 3.58 -1.24 -9.89
N LEU A 23 2.36 -1.44 -9.37
CA LEU A 23 1.98 -0.96 -8.04
C LEU A 23 2.85 -1.57 -6.94
N ALA A 24 3.14 -2.87 -7.02
CA ALA A 24 4.04 -3.54 -6.09
C ALA A 24 5.47 -2.99 -6.16
N VAL A 25 5.98 -2.70 -7.36
CA VAL A 25 7.31 -2.08 -7.54
C VAL A 25 7.38 -0.71 -6.87
N LEU A 26 6.36 0.14 -7.02
CA LEU A 26 6.29 1.43 -6.34
C LEU A 26 6.34 1.29 -4.81
N MET A 27 5.81 0.20 -4.27
CA MET A 27 5.78 -0.06 -2.83
C MET A 27 7.02 -0.81 -2.31
N ARG A 28 7.93 -1.25 -3.18
CA ARG A 28 9.05 -2.15 -2.84
C ARG A 28 9.86 -1.67 -1.63
N ASP A 29 10.16 -0.38 -1.58
CA ASP A 29 10.91 0.21 -0.46
C ASP A 29 9.99 0.83 0.59
N ALA A 30 8.84 1.39 0.18
CA ALA A 30 7.87 1.99 1.09
C ALA A 30 7.25 0.99 2.09
N ILE A 31 7.18 -0.29 1.73
CA ILE A 31 6.67 -1.36 2.61
C ILE A 31 7.60 -1.65 3.80
N LYS A 32 8.86 -1.19 3.75
CA LYS A 32 9.79 -1.38 4.86
C LYS A 32 9.44 -0.39 5.99
N PRO A 33 9.29 -0.85 7.24
CA PRO A 33 9.07 0.04 8.38
C PRO A 33 10.32 0.90 8.65
N THR A 34 10.11 2.11 9.15
CA THR A 34 11.20 3.04 9.48
C THR A 34 11.58 2.86 10.94
N LEU A 35 12.86 2.54 11.20
CA LEU A 35 13.42 2.49 12.56
C LEU A 35 13.69 3.91 13.07
N MET A 36 13.19 4.20 14.27
CA MET A 36 13.41 5.43 15.02
C MET A 36 13.62 5.11 16.50
N GLN A 37 13.63 6.14 17.35
CA GLN A 37 13.74 6.00 18.80
C GLN A 37 12.91 7.06 19.55
N THR A 38 12.61 6.79 20.82
CA THR A 38 12.08 7.77 21.77
C THR A 38 13.19 8.69 22.30
N LEU A 39 12.82 9.71 23.09
CA LEU A 39 13.78 10.59 23.79
C LEU A 39 14.68 9.84 24.78
N GLU A 40 14.24 8.69 25.30
CA GLU A 40 14.97 7.84 26.24
C GLU A 40 15.80 6.76 25.52
N GLY A 41 15.86 6.80 24.19
CA GLY A 41 16.64 5.86 23.39
C GLY A 41 15.96 4.51 23.13
N THR A 42 14.69 4.35 23.48
CA THR A 42 13.94 3.13 23.20
C THR A 42 13.66 3.03 21.69
N PRO A 43 14.07 1.96 21.01
CA PRO A 43 13.85 1.81 19.57
C PRO A 43 12.37 1.59 19.26
N ILE A 44 11.88 2.19 18.18
CA ILE A 44 10.50 2.06 17.70
C ILE A 44 10.45 1.94 16.18
N LEU A 45 9.45 1.22 15.67
CA LEU A 45 9.16 1.15 14.24
C LEU A 45 7.95 2.05 13.93
N VAL A 46 8.10 3.00 13.02
CA VAL A 46 6.98 3.78 12.48
C VAL A 46 6.67 3.26 11.08
N HIS A 47 5.40 2.95 10.82
CA HIS A 47 4.99 2.46 9.51
C HIS A 47 3.52 2.78 9.21
N ALA A 48 3.28 3.30 8.01
CA ALA A 48 1.95 3.68 7.51
C ALA A 48 1.15 4.59 8.46
N GLY A 49 -0.13 4.81 8.15
CA GLY A 49 -1.02 5.68 8.91
C GLY A 49 -2.38 5.84 8.21
N PRO A 50 -3.20 4.77 8.13
CA PRO A 50 -4.53 4.87 7.55
C PRO A 50 -5.44 5.78 8.41
N PHE A 51 -6.62 6.11 7.89
CA PHE A 51 -7.62 6.84 8.67
C PHE A 51 -8.11 6.01 9.87
N ALA A 52 -8.46 6.72 10.94
CA ALA A 52 -8.97 6.16 12.18
C ALA A 52 -10.43 5.70 12.07
#